data_AF-A0A5E4T7E5-F1
#
_entry.id   AF-A0A5E4T7E5-F1
#
_cell.length_a   1.000
_cell.length_b   1.000
_cell.length_c   1.000
_cell.angle_alpha   90.00
_cell.angle_beta   90.00
_cell.angle_gamma   90.00
#
_symmetry.space_group_name_H-M   'P 1'
#
loop_
_entity.id
_entity.type
_entity.pdbx_description
1 polymer ?
#
loop_
_entity_poly.entity_id
_entity_poly.type
_entity_poly.pdbx_seq_one_letter_code
_entity_poly.pdbx_strand_id
1 'polypeptide(L)'
;MAKLLPHGLVAGLRWETLIGLEKESVEIRALAARRDADQFVVVGDDDVNRTVGLAKLPAEALAPASGKPRSQPMPYVSLAAALCRMLPSENAVFLCPDPEARAECLFVTIRDGRPDRDEVLSIAAAHDAARRFIEANETGSTIVCGVVSQPIGPAADAAANAEIGREAREAGNDIWDAAMTRAEVVTLAQIAEFVRRAGIDDYRLSPVNQAPSLRLIGIGVAIVAVVAVVIAGGWWWWSARAEAERLRIAQSQRVDPVQAYRDAVRKALAREPFDAGSAFAQAVQTYVHALPANASGWRPESIVCKAAACDIQWRRLEGGTFDKLLAQRERAVIVDINSATETMPLTLDGAPEASRVSPVPLSQFLRTAGARLQQLGDYGLDISMTMAAPIVPVPPALAKRADIAPPILKGTWQISGHLAFLDSVKGLMQRSANLSLAQVEVQLNDEKPVFSAQGAFYVH
;
A
#
# COMPACT_ATOMS: atom_id res chain seq x y z
N MET A 1 19.87 -5.42 19.41
CA MET A 1 20.03 -4.02 19.90
C MET A 1 20.49 -3.19 18.71
N ALA A 2 20.08 -1.93 18.62
CA ALA A 2 20.45 -1.07 17.50
C ALA A 2 21.94 -0.70 17.60
N LYS A 3 22.64 -0.68 16.46
CA LYS A 3 24.07 -0.39 16.37
C LYS A 3 24.30 0.97 15.72
N LEU A 4 25.18 1.76 16.33
CA LEU A 4 25.63 3.02 15.77
C LEU A 4 26.75 2.76 14.76
N LEU A 5 26.62 3.36 13.58
CA LEU A 5 27.57 3.24 12.49
C LEU A 5 28.31 4.57 12.27
N PRO A 6 29.42 4.55 11.51
CA PRO A 6 30.08 5.77 11.05
C PRO A 6 29.10 6.74 10.38
N HIS A 7 29.44 8.03 10.44
CA HIS A 7 28.65 9.12 9.85
C HIS A 7 27.24 9.32 10.44
N GLY A 8 26.95 8.77 11.62
CA GLY A 8 25.68 8.99 12.32
C GLY A 8 24.53 8.12 11.81
N LEU A 9 24.82 7.07 11.05
CA LEU A 9 23.84 6.08 10.63
C LEU A 9 23.57 5.08 11.77
N VAL A 10 22.36 4.52 11.81
CA VAL A 10 21.97 3.50 12.79
C VAL A 10 21.33 2.33 12.06
N ALA A 11 21.79 1.12 12.37
CA ALA A 11 21.21 -0.13 11.90
C ALA A 11 20.69 -0.96 13.08
N GLY A 12 19.99 -2.06 12.80
CA GLY A 12 19.40 -2.91 13.83
C GLY A 12 18.10 -2.37 14.42
N LEU A 13 17.35 -1.55 13.67
CA LEU A 13 16.03 -1.08 14.08
C LEU A 13 15.02 -2.21 13.98
N ARG A 14 14.06 -2.24 14.91
CA ARG A 14 12.94 -3.17 14.85
C ARG A 14 11.76 -2.51 14.15
N TRP A 15 11.41 -3.01 12.97
CA TRP A 15 10.35 -2.46 12.15
C TRP A 15 9.00 -3.11 12.46
N GLU A 16 7.97 -2.28 12.67
CA GLU A 16 6.59 -2.70 12.91
C GLU A 16 5.60 -1.80 12.16
N THR A 17 4.59 -2.39 11.53
CA THR A 17 3.52 -1.64 10.86
C THR A 17 2.59 -1.01 11.88
N LEU A 18 2.26 0.28 11.69
CA LEU A 18 1.25 0.96 12.48
C LEU A 18 -0.15 0.56 12.01
N ILE A 19 -1.03 0.21 12.94
CA ILE A 19 -2.38 -0.32 12.67
C ILE A 19 -3.38 0.84 12.48
N GLY A 20 -3.09 2.03 13.03
CA GLY A 20 -3.90 3.22 12.81
C GLY A 20 -5.23 3.25 13.59
N LEU A 21 -5.37 2.41 14.63
CA LEU A 21 -6.56 2.37 15.49
C LEU A 21 -6.56 3.46 16.58
N GLU A 22 -5.40 4.06 16.84
CA GLU A 22 -5.20 5.13 17.82
C GLU A 22 -4.39 6.27 17.21
N LYS A 23 -4.22 7.38 17.94
CA LYS A 23 -3.28 8.43 17.52
C LYS A 23 -1.88 7.82 17.44
N GLU A 24 -1.17 8.05 16.34
CA GLU A 24 0.18 7.53 16.08
C GLU A 24 1.13 7.68 17.28
N SER A 25 1.18 8.87 17.90
CA SER A 25 2.02 9.10 19.09
C SER A 25 1.69 8.20 20.29
N VAL A 26 0.46 7.70 20.41
CA VAL A 26 0.05 6.74 21.45
C VAL A 26 0.47 5.33 21.05
N GLU A 27 0.21 4.95 19.80
CA GLU A 27 0.57 3.64 19.26
C GLU A 27 2.09 3.41 19.30
N ILE A 28 2.89 4.38 18.84
CA ILE A 28 4.35 4.34 18.90
C ILE A 28 4.84 4.20 20.35
N ARG A 29 4.26 4.94 21.31
CA ARG A 29 4.63 4.80 22.72
C ARG A 29 4.31 3.42 23.28
N ALA A 30 3.16 2.85 22.91
CA ALA A 30 2.77 1.52 23.35
C ALA A 30 3.64 0.41 22.72
N LEU A 31 4.05 0.57 21.46
CA LEU A 31 4.98 -0.35 20.80
C LEU A 31 6.39 -0.21 21.40
N ALA A 32 6.88 1.01 21.57
CA ALA A 32 8.17 1.29 22.17
C ALA A 32 8.28 0.73 23.60
N ALA A 33 7.25 0.90 24.43
CA ALA A 33 7.21 0.31 25.77
C ALA A 33 7.24 -1.23 25.75
N ARG A 34 6.53 -1.86 24.79
CA ARG A 34 6.51 -3.32 24.63
C ARG A 34 7.84 -3.89 24.12
N ARG A 35 8.61 -3.09 23.38
CA ARG A 35 9.87 -3.51 22.76
C ARG A 35 11.10 -2.94 23.44
N ASP A 36 10.93 -2.30 24.59
CA ASP A 36 12.00 -1.65 25.36
C ASP A 36 12.82 -0.70 24.47
N ALA A 37 12.14 0.21 23.77
CA ALA A 37 12.76 1.17 22.86
C ALA A 37 12.59 2.62 23.37
N ASP A 38 13.65 3.41 23.21
CA ASP A 38 13.71 4.80 23.64
C ASP A 38 13.66 5.79 22.45
N GLN A 39 13.93 5.28 21.25
CA GLN A 39 13.93 6.03 20.00
C GLN A 39 13.03 5.39 18.96
N PHE A 40 12.49 6.21 18.07
CA PHE A 40 11.70 5.76 16.94
C PHE A 40 11.97 6.60 15.69
N VAL A 41 11.67 6.04 14.52
CA VAL A 41 11.57 6.73 13.23
C VAL A 41 10.34 6.19 12.51
N VAL A 42 9.65 7.00 11.72
CA VAL A 42 8.49 6.55 10.94
C VAL A 42 8.81 6.67 9.45
N VAL A 43 8.48 5.64 8.69
CA VAL A 43 8.68 5.57 7.23
C VAL A 43 7.33 5.26 6.58
N GLY A 44 7.01 5.97 5.49
CA GLY A 44 5.77 5.81 4.71
C GLY A 44 5.17 7.17 4.31
N ASP A 45 4.59 7.23 3.11
CA ASP A 45 4.12 8.47 2.47
C ASP A 45 2.60 8.75 2.71
N ASP A 46 1.85 7.78 3.23
CA ASP A 46 0.40 7.82 3.42
C ASP A 46 -0.07 7.26 4.78
N ASP A 47 -1.21 7.74 5.28
CA ASP A 47 -1.78 7.39 6.59
C ASP A 47 -2.15 5.90 6.74
N VAL A 48 -2.22 5.15 5.64
CA VAL A 48 -2.68 3.75 5.62
C VAL A 48 -1.53 2.75 5.79
N ASN A 49 -0.28 3.19 5.60
CA ASN A 49 0.84 2.30 5.29
C ASN A 49 2.15 2.68 5.99
N ARG A 50 2.05 3.29 7.18
CA ARG A 50 3.22 3.75 7.94
C ARG A 50 3.86 2.61 8.73
N THR A 51 5.18 2.52 8.68
CA THR A 51 5.98 1.58 9.46
C THR A 51 6.86 2.36 10.45
N VAL A 52 6.88 1.94 11.71
CA VAL A 52 7.75 2.51 12.74
C VAL A 52 8.99 1.63 12.93
N GLY A 53 10.16 2.25 12.88
CA GLY A 53 11.43 1.64 13.27
C GLY A 53 11.74 2.01 14.72
N LEU A 54 11.85 1.03 15.60
CA LEU A 54 12.10 1.18 17.03
C LEU A 54 13.55 0.84 17.36
N ALA A 55 14.19 1.67 18.17
CA ALA A 55 15.57 1.47 18.59
C ALA A 55 15.77 1.71 20.09
N LYS A 56 16.73 0.98 20.63
CA LYS A 56 17.38 1.27 21.91
C LYS A 56 18.86 1.49 21.66
N LEU A 57 19.28 2.75 21.68
CA LEU A 57 20.69 3.13 21.57
C LEU A 57 21.37 3.08 22.95
N PRO A 58 22.66 2.73 23.01
CA PRO A 58 23.41 2.71 24.25
C PRO A 58 23.47 4.13 24.85
N ALA A 59 23.43 4.23 26.19
CA ALA A 59 23.42 5.51 26.91
C ALA A 59 24.63 6.41 26.55
N GLU A 60 25.76 5.80 26.20
CA GLU A 60 26.99 6.46 25.74
C GLU A 60 26.79 7.21 24.41
N ALA A 61 26.02 6.64 23.47
CA ALA A 61 25.62 7.30 22.23
C ALA A 61 24.60 8.42 22.48
N LEU A 62 23.95 8.42 23.64
CA LEU A 62 22.97 9.43 24.03
C LEU A 62 23.60 10.57 24.84
N ALA A 63 24.88 10.49 25.21
CA ALA A 63 25.55 11.54 25.99
C ALA A 63 25.80 12.79 25.13
N PRO A 64 25.46 14.00 25.61
CA PRO A 64 25.75 15.23 24.88
C PRO A 64 27.26 15.49 24.84
N ALA A 65 27.82 15.81 23.67
CA ALA A 65 29.22 16.19 23.52
C ALA A 65 29.62 17.48 24.28
N SER A 66 28.65 18.19 24.86
CA SER A 66 28.85 19.30 25.79
C SER A 66 27.57 19.47 26.60
N GLY A 67 27.64 19.54 27.94
CA GLY A 67 26.53 19.38 28.87
C GLY A 67 25.41 20.44 28.83
N LYS A 68 24.69 20.54 27.70
CA LYS A 68 23.44 21.29 27.55
C LYS A 68 22.25 20.33 27.41
N PRO A 69 21.09 20.64 28.01
CA PRO A 69 19.89 19.83 27.89
C PRO A 69 19.33 19.82 26.45
N ARG A 70 18.92 18.64 25.97
CA ARG A 70 18.44 18.36 24.61
C ARG A 70 17.12 19.07 24.32
N SER A 71 17.16 20.09 23.45
CA SER A 71 15.99 20.58 22.72
C SER A 71 16.13 20.40 21.19
N GLN A 72 17.08 19.57 20.74
CA GLN A 72 17.31 19.28 19.33
C GLN A 72 17.07 17.79 19.05
N PRO A 73 16.47 17.44 17.89
CA PRO A 73 16.35 16.05 17.45
C PRO A 73 17.74 15.43 17.35
N MET A 74 17.85 14.13 17.70
CA MET A 74 19.16 13.47 17.66
C MET A 74 19.68 13.43 16.22
N PRO A 75 21.00 13.59 16.00
CA PRO A 75 21.57 13.63 14.65
C PRO A 75 21.61 12.25 13.97
N TYR A 76 21.08 11.21 14.61
CA TYR A 76 21.17 9.83 14.15
C TYR A 76 20.08 9.51 13.14
N VAL A 77 20.47 8.92 12.02
CA VAL A 77 19.59 8.59 10.90
C VAL A 77 19.52 7.09 10.73
N SER A 78 18.32 6.55 10.53
CA SER A 78 18.16 5.13 10.24
C SER A 78 18.72 4.77 8.87
N LEU A 79 19.60 3.77 8.83
CA LEU A 79 20.16 3.22 7.60
C LEU A 79 19.04 2.68 6.69
N ALA A 80 18.14 1.87 7.23
CA ALA A 80 17.05 1.29 6.45
C ALA A 80 16.08 2.37 5.91
N ALA A 81 15.76 3.40 6.69
CA ALA A 81 14.95 4.53 6.21
C ALA A 81 15.64 5.30 5.08
N ALA A 82 16.96 5.52 5.19
CA ALA A 82 17.73 6.17 4.13
C ALA A 82 17.76 5.33 2.84
N LEU A 83 17.92 4.01 2.97
CA LEU A 83 17.90 3.07 1.85
C LEU A 83 16.56 3.08 1.12
N CYS A 84 15.43 3.09 1.83
CA CYS A 84 14.09 3.21 1.22
C CYS A 84 13.94 4.42 0.32
N ARG A 85 14.60 5.54 0.66
CA ARG A 85 14.50 6.77 -0.13
C ARG A 85 15.51 6.83 -1.28
N MET A 86 16.68 6.24 -1.08
CA MET A 86 17.79 6.27 -2.01
C MET A 86 17.61 5.26 -3.14
N LEU A 87 17.04 4.09 -2.85
CA LEU A 87 16.86 3.03 -3.84
C LEU A 87 15.53 3.22 -4.59
N PRO A 88 15.53 3.08 -5.93
CA PRO A 88 14.33 3.28 -6.75
C PRO A 88 13.37 2.08 -6.74
N SER A 89 13.73 0.98 -6.09
CA SER A 89 12.93 -0.25 -6.10
C SER A 89 12.11 -0.44 -4.82
N GLU A 90 10.91 -0.98 -5.00
CA GLU A 90 10.04 -1.42 -3.90
C GLU A 90 10.60 -2.63 -3.15
N ASN A 91 11.45 -3.45 -3.79
CA ASN A 91 12.08 -4.60 -3.16
C ASN A 91 13.60 -4.48 -3.27
N ALA A 92 14.30 -4.51 -2.13
CA ALA A 92 15.75 -4.43 -2.11
C ALA A 92 16.36 -5.22 -0.94
N VAL A 93 17.57 -5.73 -1.15
CA VAL A 93 18.39 -6.33 -0.10
C VAL A 93 19.71 -5.58 -0.05
N PHE A 94 20.09 -5.14 1.15
CA PHE A 94 21.35 -4.47 1.41
C PHE A 94 22.20 -5.35 2.33
N LEU A 95 23.44 -5.60 1.89
CA LEU A 95 24.45 -6.38 2.58
C LEU A 95 25.69 -5.50 2.77
N CYS A 96 26.07 -5.25 4.02
CA CYS A 96 27.27 -4.49 4.33
C CYS A 96 28.06 -5.18 5.43
N PRO A 97 29.30 -5.64 5.17
CA PRO A 97 30.19 -6.08 6.22
C PRO A 97 30.30 -5.01 7.30
N ASP A 98 30.20 -5.42 8.56
CA ASP A 98 30.25 -4.48 9.66
C ASP A 98 31.67 -3.88 9.78
N PRO A 99 31.81 -2.54 9.78
CA PRO A 99 33.14 -1.91 9.80
C PRO A 99 33.91 -2.18 11.10
N GLU A 100 33.21 -2.48 12.20
CA GLU A 100 33.79 -2.75 13.51
C GLU A 100 33.92 -4.25 13.80
N ALA A 101 33.09 -5.08 13.15
CA ALA A 101 33.06 -6.52 13.35
C ALA A 101 33.08 -7.28 12.01
N ARG A 102 34.28 -7.52 11.45
CA ARG A 102 34.46 -8.10 10.09
C ARG A 102 33.79 -9.46 9.84
N ALA A 103 33.38 -10.20 10.86
CA ALA A 103 32.65 -11.46 10.73
C ALA A 103 31.12 -11.27 10.63
N GLU A 104 30.65 -10.05 10.84
CA GLU A 104 29.24 -9.65 10.83
C GLU A 104 28.91 -8.84 9.58
N CYS A 105 27.63 -8.84 9.24
CA CYS A 105 27.06 -8.17 8.09
C CYS A 105 25.76 -7.48 8.54
N LEU A 106 25.68 -6.18 8.26
CA LEU A 106 24.45 -5.42 8.32
C LEU A 106 23.55 -5.92 7.18
N PHE A 107 22.42 -6.48 7.56
CA PHE A 107 21.43 -7.06 6.68
C PHE A 107 20.15 -6.24 6.75
N VAL A 108 19.83 -5.53 5.67
CA VAL A 108 18.60 -4.76 5.57
C VAL A 108 17.79 -5.24 4.37
N THR A 109 16.49 -5.47 4.56
CA THR A 109 15.56 -5.74 3.46
C THR A 109 14.49 -4.68 3.39
N ILE A 110 14.17 -4.29 2.16
CA ILE A 110 13.05 -3.42 1.82
C ILE A 110 12.05 -4.26 1.06
N ARG A 111 10.79 -4.28 1.52
CA ARG A 111 9.67 -4.97 0.90
C ARG A 111 8.53 -3.98 0.70
N ASP A 112 7.97 -3.94 -0.50
CA ASP A 112 6.88 -3.03 -0.87
C ASP A 112 7.18 -1.56 -0.48
N GLY A 113 8.41 -1.12 -0.73
CA GLY A 113 8.93 0.22 -0.45
C GLY A 113 9.26 0.51 1.02
N ARG A 114 9.16 -0.49 1.91
CA ARG A 114 9.31 -0.30 3.37
C ARG A 114 10.37 -1.19 3.98
N PRO A 115 11.04 -0.77 5.06
CA PRO A 115 11.95 -1.65 5.78
C PRO A 115 11.18 -2.84 6.37
N ASP A 116 11.69 -4.04 6.11
CA ASP A 116 11.13 -5.31 6.61
C ASP A 116 12.06 -5.89 7.68
N ARG A 117 13.34 -6.10 7.34
CA ARG A 117 14.38 -6.55 8.26
C ARG A 117 15.52 -5.55 8.32
N ASP A 118 16.06 -5.35 9.51
CA ASP A 118 17.24 -4.52 9.76
C ASP A 118 17.97 -5.14 10.94
N GLU A 119 18.95 -5.98 10.64
CA GLU A 119 19.60 -6.89 11.58
C GLU A 119 21.11 -6.94 11.33
N VAL A 120 21.85 -7.35 12.35
CA VAL A 120 23.28 -7.70 12.21
C VAL A 120 23.36 -9.22 12.27
N LEU A 121 23.84 -9.84 11.20
CA LEU A 121 23.93 -11.28 11.02
C LEU A 121 25.39 -11.68 10.79
N SER A 122 25.74 -12.96 10.96
CA SER A 122 26.99 -13.46 10.38
C SER A 122 26.93 -13.35 8.86
N ILE A 123 28.07 -13.22 8.19
CA ILE A 123 28.12 -13.14 6.72
C ILE A 123 27.35 -14.29 6.07
N ALA A 124 27.61 -15.54 6.49
CA ALA A 124 26.89 -16.71 5.96
C ALA A 124 25.37 -16.62 6.17
N ALA A 125 24.90 -16.22 7.36
CA ALA A 125 23.47 -16.09 7.63
C ALA A 125 22.82 -14.95 6.84
N ALA A 126 23.55 -13.85 6.59
CA ALA A 126 23.10 -12.75 5.76
C ALA A 126 22.93 -13.18 4.29
N HIS A 127 23.87 -13.96 3.76
CA HIS A 127 23.78 -14.53 2.41
C HIS A 127 22.58 -15.48 2.28
N ASP A 128 22.40 -16.41 3.22
CA ASP A 128 21.26 -17.32 3.21
C ASP A 128 19.92 -16.59 3.37
N ALA A 129 19.89 -15.50 4.14
CA ALA A 129 18.71 -14.65 4.28
C ALA A 129 18.42 -13.86 3.00
N ALA A 130 19.45 -13.32 2.35
CA ALA A 130 19.34 -12.63 1.06
C ALA A 130 18.81 -13.56 -0.03
N ARG A 131 19.32 -14.79 -0.09
CA ARG A 131 18.84 -15.83 -1.01
C ARG A 131 17.35 -16.09 -0.86
N ARG A 132 16.91 -16.39 0.36
CA ARG A 132 15.49 -16.61 0.65
C ARG A 132 14.62 -15.41 0.31
N PHE A 133 15.14 -14.20 0.55
CA PHE A 133 14.41 -12.98 0.17
C PHE A 133 14.28 -12.85 -1.35
N ILE A 134 15.35 -13.07 -2.11
CA ILE A 134 15.33 -12.99 -3.58
C ILE A 134 14.38 -14.04 -4.17
N GLU A 135 14.45 -15.28 -3.69
CA GLU A 135 13.57 -16.38 -4.12
C GLU A 135 12.09 -16.08 -3.84
N ALA A 136 11.78 -15.44 -2.71
CA ALA A 136 10.41 -15.12 -2.33
C ALA A 136 9.79 -13.93 -3.10
N ASN A 137 10.58 -13.16 -3.86
CA ASN A 137 10.13 -11.91 -4.49
C ASN A 137 10.30 -11.91 -6.04
N GLU A 138 10.28 -13.08 -6.69
CA GLU A 138 10.30 -13.32 -8.16
C GLU A 138 10.90 -12.17 -9.02
N THR A 139 12.24 -12.19 -9.16
CA THR A 139 13.17 -11.63 -10.19
C THR A 139 12.86 -10.38 -11.04
N GLY A 140 11.78 -9.64 -10.89
CA GLY A 140 11.53 -8.42 -11.66
C GLY A 140 12.25 -7.18 -11.12
N SER A 141 12.22 -6.99 -9.80
CA SER A 141 12.49 -5.67 -9.20
C SER A 141 13.54 -5.66 -8.09
N THR A 142 14.06 -6.79 -7.63
CA THR A 142 14.94 -6.81 -6.44
C THR A 142 16.33 -6.25 -6.73
N ILE A 143 16.71 -5.14 -6.07
CA ILE A 143 18.07 -4.58 -6.12
C ILE A 143 18.89 -5.17 -4.96
N VAL A 144 20.09 -5.68 -5.26
CA VAL A 144 21.06 -6.09 -4.25
C VAL A 144 22.10 -4.99 -4.10
N CYS A 145 22.23 -4.41 -2.91
CA CYS A 145 23.23 -3.39 -2.63
C CYS A 145 24.33 -3.91 -1.71
N GLY A 146 25.58 -3.81 -2.16
CA GLY A 146 26.76 -4.22 -1.39
C GLY A 146 27.65 -3.04 -1.00
N VAL A 147 28.11 -2.99 0.25
CA VAL A 147 29.13 -2.02 0.70
C VAL A 147 30.52 -2.64 0.67
N VAL A 148 31.49 -1.90 0.12
CA VAL A 148 32.92 -2.14 0.34
C VAL A 148 33.42 -1.26 1.49
N SER A 149 34.07 -1.87 2.48
CA SER A 149 34.60 -1.17 3.65
C SER A 149 35.89 -0.40 3.33
N GLN A 150 35.74 0.88 2.92
CA GLN A 150 36.79 1.90 2.68
C GLN A 150 37.84 1.58 1.57
N PRO A 151 38.47 2.60 0.95
CA PRO A 151 39.04 2.44 -0.38
C PRO A 151 40.39 1.72 -0.32
N ILE A 152 40.41 0.43 -0.60
CA ILE A 152 41.63 -0.30 -0.96
C ILE A 152 41.74 -0.35 -2.49
N GLY A 153 41.58 0.81 -3.12
CA GLY A 153 41.69 0.96 -4.58
C GLY A 153 40.70 0.13 -5.42
N PRO A 154 40.62 0.41 -6.72
CA PRO A 154 39.64 -0.20 -7.63
C PRO A 154 39.79 -1.74 -7.78
N ALA A 155 40.91 -2.33 -7.31
CA ALA A 155 41.17 -3.76 -7.40
C ALA A 155 40.55 -4.58 -6.26
N ALA A 156 40.44 -4.02 -5.04
CA ALA A 156 39.82 -4.71 -3.91
C ALA A 156 38.29 -4.71 -4.00
N ASP A 157 37.72 -3.66 -4.60
CA ASP A 157 36.28 -3.52 -4.87
C ASP A 157 35.78 -4.61 -5.84
N ALA A 158 36.59 -4.89 -6.87
CA ALA A 158 36.33 -5.99 -7.80
C ALA A 158 36.51 -7.35 -7.11
N ALA A 159 37.47 -7.49 -6.20
CA ALA A 159 37.75 -8.76 -5.52
C ALA A 159 36.66 -9.14 -4.49
N ALA A 160 36.14 -8.20 -3.70
CA ALA A 160 35.06 -8.46 -2.75
C ALA A 160 33.74 -8.79 -3.45
N ASN A 161 33.39 -8.02 -4.49
CA ASN A 161 32.23 -8.33 -5.33
C ASN A 161 32.41 -9.62 -6.15
N ALA A 162 33.64 -9.93 -6.56
CA ALA A 162 33.96 -11.19 -7.22
C ALA A 162 33.98 -12.39 -6.26
N GLU A 163 34.32 -12.22 -4.98
CA GLU A 163 34.20 -13.27 -3.96
C GLU A 163 32.72 -13.58 -3.69
N ILE A 164 31.91 -12.54 -3.48
CA ILE A 164 30.44 -12.64 -3.35
C ILE A 164 29.83 -13.30 -4.60
N GLY A 165 30.31 -12.93 -5.80
CA GLY A 165 29.89 -13.55 -7.05
C GLY A 165 30.45 -14.96 -7.28
N ARG A 166 31.58 -15.35 -6.67
CA ARG A 166 32.19 -16.68 -6.84
C ARG A 166 31.52 -17.72 -5.95
N GLU A 167 31.28 -17.40 -4.68
CA GLU A 167 30.52 -18.28 -3.77
C GLU A 167 29.09 -18.52 -4.27
N ALA A 168 28.48 -17.53 -4.94
CA ALA A 168 27.17 -17.68 -5.59
C ALA A 168 27.20 -18.60 -6.82
N ARG A 169 28.23 -18.48 -7.68
CA ARG A 169 28.42 -19.35 -8.85
C ARG A 169 28.72 -20.79 -8.47
N GLU A 170 29.46 -21.02 -7.39
CA GLU A 170 29.72 -22.35 -6.85
C GLU A 170 28.46 -23.02 -6.28
N ALA A 171 27.44 -22.24 -5.90
CA ALA A 171 26.15 -22.73 -5.43
C ALA A 171 25.13 -23.04 -6.55
N GLY A 172 25.46 -22.81 -7.83
CA GLY A 172 24.71 -23.28 -9.00
C GLY A 172 23.27 -22.76 -9.13
N ASN A 173 22.98 -21.53 -8.72
CA ASN A 173 21.62 -20.97 -8.72
C ASN A 173 21.50 -19.75 -9.67
N ASP A 174 20.91 -19.96 -10.85
CA ASP A 174 20.69 -18.96 -11.91
C ASP A 174 19.97 -17.68 -11.42
N ILE A 175 19.15 -17.79 -10.37
CA ILE A 175 18.39 -16.67 -9.79
C ILE A 175 19.29 -15.69 -9.05
N TRP A 176 20.30 -16.21 -8.35
CA TRP A 176 21.27 -15.39 -7.63
C TRP A 176 22.20 -14.65 -8.59
N ASP A 177 22.61 -15.32 -9.67
CA ASP A 177 23.44 -14.71 -10.71
C ASP A 177 22.70 -13.57 -11.43
N ALA A 178 21.40 -13.72 -11.70
CA ALA A 178 20.57 -12.68 -12.28
C ALA A 178 20.38 -11.47 -11.35
N ALA A 179 20.23 -11.69 -10.03
CA ALA A 179 20.13 -10.63 -9.03
C ALA A 179 21.47 -9.88 -8.86
N MET A 180 22.59 -10.60 -8.84
CA MET A 180 23.93 -10.02 -8.76
C MET A 180 24.29 -9.19 -10.01
N THR A 181 23.71 -9.52 -11.17
CA THR A 181 23.88 -8.71 -12.40
C THR A 181 23.27 -7.30 -12.26
N ARG A 182 22.32 -7.10 -11.35
CA ARG A 182 21.68 -5.80 -11.04
C ARG A 182 22.18 -5.20 -9.74
N ALA A 183 23.25 -5.74 -9.17
CA ALA A 183 23.76 -5.26 -7.90
C ALA A 183 24.36 -3.86 -8.06
N GLU A 184 23.97 -2.93 -7.19
CA GLU A 184 24.54 -1.60 -7.11
C GLU A 184 25.52 -1.54 -5.93
N VAL A 185 26.72 -1.04 -6.18
CA VAL A 185 27.72 -0.86 -5.12
C VAL A 185 27.51 0.51 -4.49
N VAL A 186 27.05 0.54 -3.24
CA VAL A 186 26.83 1.76 -2.48
C VAL A 186 27.53 1.66 -1.15
N THR A 187 28.24 2.71 -0.74
CA THR A 187 28.98 2.78 0.53
C THR A 187 28.21 3.52 1.62
N LEU A 188 28.50 3.23 2.89
CA LEU A 188 27.94 3.98 4.02
C LEU A 188 28.21 5.49 3.93
N ALA A 189 29.36 5.88 3.37
CA ALA A 189 29.71 7.29 3.14
C ALA A 189 28.82 7.94 2.08
N GLN A 190 28.50 7.23 0.98
CA GLN A 190 27.56 7.71 -0.04
C GLN A 190 26.14 7.85 0.51
N ILE A 191 25.70 6.90 1.34
CA ILE A 191 24.39 6.97 2.02
C ILE A 191 24.35 8.19 2.95
N ALA A 192 25.40 8.40 3.74
CA ALA A 192 25.49 9.55 4.63
C ALA A 192 25.55 10.90 3.88
N GLU A 193 26.25 10.95 2.73
CA GLU A 193 26.26 12.11 1.84
C GLU A 193 24.88 12.38 1.25
N PHE A 194 24.19 11.35 0.78
CA PHE A 194 22.82 11.44 0.27
C PHE A 194 21.89 12.04 1.31
N VAL A 195 21.89 11.49 2.54
CA VAL A 195 21.10 11.99 3.67
C VAL A 195 21.39 13.47 3.94
N ARG A 196 22.67 13.86 3.92
CA ARG A 196 23.08 15.26 4.19
C ARG A 196 22.60 16.23 3.11
N ARG A 197 22.69 15.83 1.83
CA ARG A 197 22.26 16.66 0.69
C ARG A 197 20.75 16.77 0.56
N ALA A 198 20.05 15.67 0.79
CA ALA A 198 18.60 15.61 0.66
C ALA A 198 17.87 16.31 1.82
N GLY A 199 18.60 16.72 2.88
CA GLY A 199 18.04 17.51 3.98
C GLY A 199 16.93 16.78 4.73
N ILE A 200 17.04 15.45 4.85
CA ILE A 200 15.91 14.63 5.29
C ILE A 200 15.86 14.59 6.81
N ASP A 201 15.10 15.51 7.40
CA ASP A 201 14.83 15.53 8.83
C ASP A 201 13.86 14.40 9.25
N ASP A 202 13.03 13.90 8.32
CA ASP A 202 11.98 12.89 8.59
C ASP A 202 12.51 11.49 8.96
N TYR A 203 13.77 11.18 8.62
CA TYR A 203 14.39 9.88 8.92
C TYR A 203 15.29 9.89 10.16
N ARG A 204 15.26 10.98 10.93
CA ARG A 204 16.00 11.09 12.19
C ARG A 204 15.29 10.36 13.30
N LEU A 205 16.07 9.69 14.13
CA LEU A 205 15.57 9.05 15.34
C LEU A 205 15.05 10.12 16.32
N SER A 206 13.76 10.02 16.62
CA SER A 206 13.05 10.86 17.58
C SER A 206 12.95 10.15 18.93
N PRO A 207 13.10 10.86 20.06
CA PRO A 207 12.89 10.27 21.37
C PRO A 207 11.39 10.01 21.63
N VAL A 208 11.07 8.85 22.20
CA VAL A 208 9.69 8.43 22.49
C VAL A 208 9.02 9.32 23.55
N ASN A 209 9.81 9.85 24.49
CA ASN A 209 9.35 10.68 25.60
C ASN A 209 9.82 12.14 25.46
N GLN A 210 9.27 12.88 24.50
CA GLN A 210 9.38 14.35 24.55
C GLN A 210 8.35 14.89 25.55
N ALA A 211 8.81 15.26 26.75
CA ALA A 211 8.03 16.14 27.61
C ALA A 211 7.83 17.49 26.88
N PRO A 212 6.62 18.09 26.91
CA PRO A 212 6.42 19.41 26.31
C PRO A 212 7.37 20.41 26.97
N SER A 213 8.12 21.15 26.16
CA SER A 213 9.15 22.06 26.63
C SER A 213 8.56 23.18 27.50
N LEU A 214 8.86 23.15 28.79
CA LEU A 214 8.68 24.26 29.72
C LEU A 214 9.59 25.43 29.29
N ARG A 215 9.11 26.28 28.40
CA ARG A 215 9.63 27.64 28.20
C ARG A 215 8.48 28.62 28.36
N LEU A 216 8.21 29.01 29.60
CA LEU A 216 7.60 30.30 30.01
C LEU A 216 7.33 30.24 31.52
N ILE A 217 8.37 30.41 32.33
CA ILE A 217 8.21 30.85 33.72
C ILE A 217 9.18 31.99 33.94
N GLY A 218 8.63 33.18 33.90
CA GLY A 218 9.28 34.42 34.27
C GLY A 218 8.19 35.47 34.41
N ILE A 219 7.66 35.63 35.63
CA ILE A 219 7.21 36.87 36.28
C ILE A 219 6.42 36.44 37.52
N GLY A 220 7.01 36.68 38.68
CA GLY A 220 6.44 36.36 39.97
C GLY A 220 5.49 37.43 40.51
N VAL A 221 4.79 37.01 41.56
CA VAL A 221 4.23 37.79 42.67
C VAL A 221 2.75 38.24 42.59
N ALA A 222 2.06 38.17 41.46
CA ALA A 222 0.59 38.37 41.43
C ALA A 222 -0.27 37.09 41.61
N ILE A 223 0.37 35.93 41.82
CA ILE A 223 -0.20 34.60 41.55
C ILE A 223 -1.02 34.02 42.73
N VAL A 224 -0.84 34.48 43.97
CA VAL A 224 -1.45 33.78 45.13
C VAL A 224 -2.97 33.97 45.23
N ALA A 225 -3.52 35.12 44.80
CA ALA A 225 -4.97 35.33 44.80
C ALA A 225 -5.67 34.68 43.59
N VAL A 226 -5.01 34.67 42.42
CA VAL A 226 -5.56 34.08 41.20
C VAL A 226 -5.50 32.54 41.25
N VAL A 227 -4.48 31.95 41.87
CA VAL A 227 -4.37 30.49 42.03
C VAL A 227 -5.47 29.92 42.92
N ALA A 228 -5.92 30.63 43.96
CA ALA A 228 -7.06 30.16 44.76
C ALA A 228 -8.37 30.12 43.96
N VAL A 229 -8.61 31.13 43.10
CA VAL A 229 -9.79 31.18 42.22
C VAL A 229 -9.70 30.16 41.08
N VAL A 230 -8.50 29.94 40.53
CA VAL A 230 -8.25 28.94 39.47
C VAL A 230 -8.28 27.51 40.00
N ILE A 231 -7.84 27.26 41.24
CA ILE A 231 -7.97 25.92 41.86
C ILE A 231 -9.44 25.63 42.19
N ALA A 232 -10.19 26.59 42.73
CA ALA A 232 -11.62 26.41 43.02
C ALA A 232 -12.46 26.25 41.73
N GLY A 233 -12.22 27.10 40.72
CA GLY A 233 -12.88 27.00 39.42
C GLY A 233 -12.43 25.78 38.60
N GLY A 234 -11.16 25.39 38.72
CA GLY A 234 -10.59 24.20 38.11
C GLY A 234 -11.17 22.91 38.70
N TRP A 235 -11.40 22.85 40.01
CA TRP A 235 -12.02 21.68 40.64
C TRP A 235 -13.48 21.50 40.21
N TRP A 236 -14.25 22.59 40.15
CA TRP A 236 -15.65 22.57 39.68
C TRP A 236 -15.77 22.22 38.18
N TRP A 237 -14.86 22.73 37.34
CA TRP A 237 -14.82 22.40 35.91
C TRP A 237 -14.40 20.95 35.66
N TRP A 238 -13.44 20.42 36.44
CA TRP A 238 -12.97 19.05 36.30
C TRP A 238 -14.00 18.03 36.82
N SER A 239 -14.74 18.33 37.90
CA SER A 239 -15.82 17.47 38.40
C SER A 239 -17.02 17.44 37.44
N ALA A 240 -17.41 18.60 36.88
CA ALA A 240 -18.46 18.67 35.86
C ALA A 240 -18.08 17.91 34.57
N ARG A 241 -16.79 17.92 34.21
CA ARG A 241 -16.27 17.19 33.05
C ARG A 241 -16.19 15.69 33.31
N ALA A 242 -15.80 15.28 34.51
CA ALA A 242 -15.78 13.88 34.92
C ALA A 242 -17.19 13.27 34.95
N GLU A 243 -18.21 14.05 35.34
CA GLU A 243 -19.62 13.63 35.26
C GLU A 243 -20.10 13.53 33.80
N ALA A 244 -19.72 14.48 32.93
CA ALA A 244 -20.02 14.42 31.50
C ALA A 244 -19.34 13.23 30.80
N GLU A 245 -18.11 12.87 31.19
CA GLU A 245 -17.40 11.71 30.67
C GLU A 245 -18.00 10.40 31.19
N ARG A 246 -18.40 10.32 32.46
CA ARG A 246 -19.12 9.15 33.00
C ARG A 246 -20.47 8.94 32.32
N LEU A 247 -21.20 10.02 32.04
CA LEU A 247 -22.44 9.97 31.28
C LEU A 247 -22.19 9.58 29.83
N ARG A 248 -21.12 10.05 29.19
CA ARG A 248 -20.73 9.61 27.83
C ARG A 248 -20.32 8.14 27.78
N ILE A 249 -19.58 7.64 28.77
CA ILE A 249 -19.21 6.23 28.88
C ILE A 249 -20.45 5.36 29.15
N ALA A 250 -21.35 5.83 30.02
CA ALA A 250 -22.64 5.17 30.28
C ALA A 250 -23.60 5.24 29.07
N GLN A 251 -23.51 6.28 28.23
CA GLN A 251 -24.24 6.39 26.97
C GLN A 251 -23.62 5.55 25.86
N SER A 252 -22.30 5.42 25.79
CA SER A 252 -21.62 4.53 24.84
C SER A 252 -21.85 3.05 25.18
N GLN A 253 -22.09 2.72 26.45
CA GLN A 253 -22.52 1.39 26.88
C GLN A 253 -23.99 1.06 26.54
N ARG A 254 -24.78 2.03 26.04
CA ARG A 254 -26.19 1.84 25.66
C ARG A 254 -26.44 1.64 24.16
N VAL A 255 -25.41 1.72 23.32
CA VAL A 255 -25.60 1.39 21.91
C VAL A 255 -25.77 -0.13 21.82
N ASP A 256 -27.00 -0.57 21.62
CA ASP A 256 -27.33 -1.98 21.37
C ASP A 256 -26.39 -2.48 20.26
N PRO A 257 -25.51 -3.47 20.53
CA PRO A 257 -24.53 -3.94 19.56
C PRO A 257 -25.20 -4.45 18.28
N VAL A 258 -26.45 -4.90 18.34
CA VAL A 258 -27.24 -5.29 17.17
C VAL A 258 -27.58 -4.08 16.30
N GLN A 259 -27.97 -2.95 16.90
CA GLN A 259 -28.25 -1.72 16.16
C GLN A 259 -26.97 -1.14 15.56
N ALA A 260 -25.87 -1.15 16.31
CA ALA A 260 -24.58 -0.71 15.81
C ALA A 260 -24.13 -1.53 14.59
N TYR A 261 -24.30 -2.85 14.64
CA TYR A 261 -24.01 -3.75 13.53
C TYR A 261 -24.95 -3.51 12.33
N ARG A 262 -26.26 -3.36 12.56
CA ARG A 262 -27.23 -3.05 11.49
C ARG A 262 -26.93 -1.72 10.80
N ASP A 263 -26.54 -0.70 11.55
CA ASP A 263 -26.16 0.60 11.00
C ASP A 263 -24.83 0.53 10.25
N ALA A 264 -23.86 -0.25 10.74
CA ALA A 264 -22.61 -0.51 10.02
C ALA A 264 -22.88 -1.23 8.69
N VAL A 265 -23.72 -2.27 8.69
CA VAL A 265 -24.15 -2.98 7.47
C VAL A 265 -24.87 -2.02 6.52
N ARG A 266 -25.84 -1.22 7.00
CA ARG A 266 -26.56 -0.26 6.15
C ARG A 266 -25.61 0.76 5.51
N LYS A 267 -24.64 1.28 6.28
CA LYS A 267 -23.63 2.22 5.78
C LYS A 267 -22.70 1.56 4.76
N ALA A 268 -22.28 0.33 4.99
CA ALA A 268 -21.43 -0.39 4.07
C ALA A 268 -22.18 -0.68 2.75
N LEU A 269 -23.42 -1.15 2.84
CA LEU A 269 -24.29 -1.36 1.67
C LEU A 269 -24.52 -0.08 0.88
N ALA A 270 -24.69 1.07 1.53
CA ALA A 270 -24.88 2.34 0.84
C ALA A 270 -23.64 2.81 0.04
N ARG A 271 -22.46 2.23 0.29
CA ARG A 271 -21.21 2.54 -0.43
C ARG A 271 -20.90 1.56 -1.57
N GLU A 272 -21.62 0.44 -1.63
CA GLU A 272 -21.38 -0.57 -2.65
C GLU A 272 -22.08 -0.19 -3.96
N PRO A 273 -21.43 -0.37 -5.12
CA PRO A 273 -21.98 0.00 -6.43
C PRO A 273 -22.99 -1.04 -6.91
N PHE A 274 -24.10 -1.17 -6.19
CA PHE A 274 -25.14 -2.18 -6.42
C PHE A 274 -25.98 -1.97 -7.69
N ASP A 275 -25.70 -0.92 -8.47
CA ASP A 275 -26.63 -0.41 -9.47
C ASP A 275 -26.18 -0.62 -10.93
N ALA A 276 -24.98 -1.14 -11.19
CA ALA A 276 -24.33 -0.94 -12.49
C ALA A 276 -23.88 -2.22 -13.21
N GLY A 277 -24.77 -3.22 -13.31
CA GLY A 277 -24.47 -4.44 -14.04
C GLY A 277 -24.82 -4.38 -15.52
N SER A 278 -26.08 -4.61 -15.82
CA SER A 278 -26.58 -4.91 -17.17
C SER A 278 -26.67 -3.67 -18.05
N ALA A 279 -27.16 -2.54 -17.53
CA ALA A 279 -27.22 -1.28 -18.25
C ALA A 279 -25.82 -0.76 -18.62
N PHE A 280 -24.88 -0.82 -17.67
CA PHE A 280 -23.48 -0.49 -17.92
C PHE A 280 -22.85 -1.43 -18.95
N ALA A 281 -22.99 -2.76 -18.78
CA ALA A 281 -22.50 -3.73 -19.76
C ALA A 281 -23.07 -3.48 -21.17
N GLN A 282 -24.35 -3.13 -21.27
CA GLN A 282 -25.00 -2.81 -22.54
C GLN A 282 -24.47 -1.50 -23.13
N ALA A 283 -24.31 -0.44 -22.33
CA ALA A 283 -23.75 0.82 -22.80
C ALA A 283 -22.31 0.65 -23.30
N VAL A 284 -21.47 -0.09 -22.57
CA VAL A 284 -20.11 -0.43 -23.01
C VAL A 284 -20.14 -1.23 -24.30
N GLN A 285 -20.97 -2.26 -24.40
CA GLN A 285 -21.09 -3.08 -25.62
C GLN A 285 -21.47 -2.22 -26.84
N THR A 286 -22.51 -1.40 -26.71
CA THR A 286 -22.94 -0.48 -27.78
C THR A 286 -21.83 0.49 -28.15
N TYR A 287 -21.10 1.00 -27.16
CA TYR A 287 -19.99 1.91 -27.39
C TYR A 287 -18.83 1.25 -28.15
N VAL A 288 -18.38 0.08 -27.70
CA VAL A 288 -17.28 -0.66 -28.33
C VAL A 288 -17.62 -1.03 -29.77
N HIS A 289 -18.88 -1.41 -30.07
CA HIS A 289 -19.31 -1.68 -31.45
C HIS A 289 -19.40 -0.44 -32.34
N ALA A 290 -19.64 0.74 -31.76
CA ALA A 290 -19.72 1.99 -32.52
C ALA A 290 -18.34 2.61 -32.80
N LEU A 291 -17.28 2.13 -32.15
CA LEU A 291 -15.94 2.67 -32.36
C LEU A 291 -15.37 2.25 -33.73
N PRO A 292 -14.80 3.18 -34.50
CA PRO A 292 -14.15 2.84 -35.75
C PRO A 292 -12.89 2.03 -35.47
N ALA A 293 -12.65 0.98 -36.26
CA ALA A 293 -11.40 0.23 -36.22
C ALA A 293 -10.18 1.12 -36.59
N ASN A 294 -10.41 2.17 -37.39
CA ASN A 294 -9.41 3.16 -37.76
C ASN A 294 -10.07 4.54 -37.96
N ALA A 295 -9.54 5.55 -37.27
CA ALA A 295 -9.87 6.96 -37.43
C ALA A 295 -8.74 7.68 -38.17
N SER A 296 -8.74 7.59 -39.51
CA SER A 296 -7.81 8.30 -40.40
C SER A 296 -6.32 8.12 -40.10
N GLY A 297 -5.90 6.87 -39.94
CA GLY A 297 -4.52 6.49 -39.60
C GLY A 297 -4.26 6.42 -38.10
N TRP A 298 -5.30 6.40 -37.28
CA TRP A 298 -5.23 6.13 -35.84
C TRP A 298 -6.11 4.94 -35.51
N ARG A 299 -5.66 4.05 -34.64
CA ARG A 299 -6.46 2.92 -34.16
C ARG A 299 -6.66 3.00 -32.66
N PRO A 300 -7.81 2.58 -32.13
CA PRO A 300 -7.93 2.34 -30.70
C PRO A 300 -7.01 1.17 -30.33
N GLU A 301 -6.19 1.36 -29.31
CA GLU A 301 -5.28 0.36 -28.77
C GLU A 301 -5.87 -0.29 -27.51
N SER A 302 -6.41 0.52 -26.61
CA SER A 302 -7.09 0.06 -25.41
C SER A 302 -8.32 0.91 -25.11
N ILE A 303 -9.33 0.30 -24.49
CA ILE A 303 -10.55 0.95 -24.06
C ILE A 303 -10.80 0.48 -22.63
N VAL A 304 -10.82 1.41 -21.67
CA VAL A 304 -11.06 1.13 -20.25
C VAL A 304 -12.34 1.84 -19.84
N CYS A 305 -13.40 1.08 -19.62
CA CYS A 305 -14.68 1.59 -19.17
C CYS A 305 -14.84 1.38 -17.66
N LYS A 306 -15.01 2.48 -16.92
CA LYS A 306 -15.24 2.50 -15.47
C LYS A 306 -16.40 3.42 -15.16
N ALA A 307 -17.36 2.91 -14.38
CA ALA A 307 -18.53 3.68 -13.93
C ALA A 307 -19.30 4.36 -15.09
N ALA A 308 -19.17 5.69 -15.25
CA ALA A 308 -19.92 6.47 -16.22
C ALA A 308 -19.07 6.96 -17.41
N ALA A 309 -17.87 6.42 -17.62
CA ALA A 309 -17.01 6.82 -18.73
C ALA A 309 -16.17 5.67 -19.28
N CYS A 310 -15.74 5.81 -20.53
CA CYS A 310 -14.73 4.99 -21.18
C CYS A 310 -13.56 5.85 -21.61
N ASP A 311 -12.37 5.48 -21.17
CA ASP A 311 -11.11 6.06 -21.63
C ASP A 311 -10.56 5.22 -22.78
N ILE A 312 -10.29 5.85 -23.92
CA ILE A 312 -9.71 5.21 -25.09
C ILE A 312 -8.27 5.68 -25.22
N GLN A 313 -7.34 4.75 -25.42
CA GLN A 313 -6.01 5.04 -25.91
C GLN A 313 -5.97 4.80 -27.41
N TRP A 314 -5.55 5.81 -28.16
CA TRP A 314 -5.37 5.78 -29.59
C TRP A 314 -3.88 5.66 -29.93
N ARG A 315 -3.56 4.77 -30.86
CA ARG A 315 -2.22 4.60 -31.43
C ARG A 315 -2.21 5.05 -32.87
N ARG A 316 -1.22 5.85 -33.23
CA ARG A 316 -1.00 6.28 -34.61
C ARG A 316 -0.44 5.14 -35.45
N LEU A 317 -0.94 5.03 -36.67
CA LEU A 317 -0.47 4.18 -37.75
C LEU A 317 0.11 5.01 -38.88
N GLU A 318 0.65 4.33 -39.89
CA GLU A 318 1.13 4.99 -41.11
C GLU A 318 0.01 5.82 -41.78
N GLY A 319 0.35 7.05 -42.19
CA GLY A 319 -0.60 7.98 -42.80
C GLY A 319 -1.50 8.76 -41.82
N GLY A 320 -1.44 8.47 -40.51
CA GLY A 320 -2.12 9.22 -39.47
C GLY A 320 -1.45 10.55 -39.15
N THR A 321 -2.25 11.62 -39.06
CA THR A 321 -1.81 12.96 -38.60
C THR A 321 -2.74 13.43 -37.47
N PHE A 322 -2.30 14.42 -36.68
CA PHE A 322 -3.12 14.96 -35.59
C PHE A 322 -4.41 15.61 -36.11
N ASP A 323 -4.33 16.41 -37.18
CA ASP A 323 -5.49 17.07 -37.79
C ASP A 323 -6.56 16.06 -38.23
N LYS A 324 -6.12 14.93 -38.80
CA LYS A 324 -7.00 13.85 -39.23
C LYS A 324 -7.72 13.16 -38.06
N LEU A 325 -7.01 12.94 -36.94
CA LEU A 325 -7.62 12.40 -35.73
C LEU A 325 -8.65 13.39 -35.17
N LEU A 326 -8.25 14.63 -34.95
CA LEU A 326 -9.09 15.66 -34.34
C LEU A 326 -10.32 16.01 -35.19
N ALA A 327 -10.23 15.89 -36.52
CA ALA A 327 -11.37 16.06 -37.43
C ALA A 327 -12.46 14.98 -37.26
N GLN A 328 -12.10 13.78 -36.78
CA GLN A 328 -13.05 12.68 -36.54
C GLN A 328 -13.37 12.51 -35.06
N ARG A 329 -12.42 12.85 -34.18
CA ARG A 329 -12.46 12.67 -32.73
C ARG A 329 -12.05 13.98 -32.07
N GLU A 330 -12.94 14.96 -32.10
CA GLU A 330 -12.68 16.32 -31.58
C GLU A 330 -12.31 16.33 -30.08
N ARG A 331 -12.70 15.29 -29.33
CA ARG A 331 -12.41 15.14 -27.90
C ARG A 331 -11.09 14.42 -27.60
N ALA A 332 -10.37 13.97 -28.62
CA ALA A 332 -9.08 13.33 -28.43
C ALA A 332 -8.04 14.36 -27.95
N VAL A 333 -7.25 13.98 -26.96
CA VAL A 333 -6.14 14.73 -26.40
C VAL A 333 -4.85 14.06 -26.85
N ILE A 334 -4.02 14.78 -27.61
CA ILE A 334 -2.73 14.27 -28.05
C ILE A 334 -1.78 14.18 -26.85
N VAL A 335 -1.22 13.00 -26.60
CA VAL A 335 -0.27 12.76 -25.51
C VAL A 335 1.16 12.83 -26.03
N ASP A 336 1.43 12.17 -27.17
CA ASP A 336 2.72 12.22 -27.85
C ASP A 336 2.59 12.07 -29.38
N ILE A 337 3.72 11.85 -30.07
CA ILE A 337 3.79 11.75 -31.52
C ILE A 337 2.98 10.58 -32.11
N ASN A 338 2.78 9.52 -31.32
CA ASN A 338 2.14 8.27 -31.70
C ASN A 338 0.97 7.86 -30.79
N SER A 339 0.66 8.64 -29.74
CA SER A 339 -0.42 8.32 -28.80
C SER A 339 -1.36 9.51 -28.53
N ALA A 340 -2.63 9.19 -28.34
CA ALA A 340 -3.66 10.15 -27.92
C ALA A 340 -4.66 9.45 -26.99
N THR A 341 -5.34 10.21 -26.15
CA THR A 341 -6.37 9.70 -25.23
C THR A 341 -7.70 10.37 -25.48
N GLU A 342 -8.80 9.67 -25.24
CA GLU A 342 -10.14 10.24 -25.35
C GLU A 342 -11.04 9.67 -24.25
N THR A 343 -11.61 10.55 -23.43
CA THR A 343 -12.59 10.16 -22.42
C THR A 343 -14.00 10.41 -22.95
N MET A 344 -14.80 9.35 -23.02
CA MET A 344 -16.19 9.42 -23.46
C MET A 344 -17.14 9.13 -22.30
N PRO A 345 -18.09 10.02 -21.99
CA PRO A 345 -19.14 9.71 -21.04
C PRO A 345 -20.08 8.64 -21.60
N LEU A 346 -20.49 7.70 -20.76
CA LEU A 346 -21.49 6.69 -21.07
C LEU A 346 -22.87 7.19 -20.66
N THR A 347 -23.81 7.19 -21.61
CA THR A 347 -25.22 7.45 -21.32
C THR A 347 -25.89 6.14 -20.91
N LEU A 348 -26.34 6.05 -19.66
CA LEU A 348 -27.10 4.90 -19.15
C LEU A 348 -28.60 5.15 -19.36
N ASP A 349 -29.06 5.15 -20.61
CA ASP A 349 -30.46 5.39 -20.93
C ASP A 349 -31.36 4.29 -20.36
N GLY A 350 -32.36 4.67 -19.55
CA GLY A 350 -33.41 3.77 -19.08
C GLY A 350 -33.00 2.78 -17.99
N ALA A 351 -31.92 3.02 -17.24
CA ALA A 351 -31.66 2.26 -16.02
C ALA A 351 -32.79 2.58 -15.01
N PRO A 352 -33.70 1.63 -14.69
CA PRO A 352 -34.63 1.85 -13.59
C PRO A 352 -33.81 2.18 -12.34
N GLU A 353 -34.31 3.11 -11.52
CA GLU A 353 -33.78 3.41 -10.18
C GLU A 353 -33.14 2.16 -9.59
N ALA A 354 -31.82 2.19 -9.40
CA ALA A 354 -31.06 1.31 -8.53
C ALA A 354 -31.71 -0.08 -8.37
N SER A 355 -31.62 -0.96 -9.38
CA SER A 355 -31.89 -2.38 -9.17
C SER A 355 -30.79 -2.92 -8.27
N ARG A 356 -30.92 -2.62 -6.97
CA ARG A 356 -29.96 -2.99 -5.94
C ARG A 356 -29.76 -4.47 -6.05
N VAL A 357 -28.51 -4.88 -6.24
CA VAL A 357 -28.10 -6.27 -6.10
C VAL A 357 -28.77 -6.86 -4.86
N SER A 358 -29.58 -7.89 -5.08
CA SER A 358 -30.22 -8.62 -4.00
C SER A 358 -29.30 -9.78 -3.63
N PRO A 359 -28.72 -9.81 -2.42
CA PRO A 359 -27.92 -10.94 -1.97
C PRO A 359 -28.77 -12.21 -1.99
N VAL A 360 -28.25 -13.27 -2.60
CA VAL A 360 -28.90 -14.59 -2.65
C VAL A 360 -28.09 -15.59 -1.81
N PRO A 361 -28.69 -16.72 -1.36
CA PRO A 361 -27.93 -17.74 -0.66
C PRO A 361 -26.74 -18.20 -1.51
N LEU A 362 -25.57 -18.42 -0.90
CA LEU A 362 -24.38 -18.87 -1.62
C LEU A 362 -24.65 -20.10 -2.51
N SER A 363 -25.44 -21.05 -2.03
CA SER A 363 -25.79 -22.26 -2.79
C SER A 363 -26.63 -21.95 -4.05
N GLN A 364 -27.53 -20.97 -3.98
CA GLN A 364 -28.31 -20.51 -5.13
C GLN A 364 -27.43 -19.77 -6.12
N PHE A 365 -26.52 -18.92 -5.63
CA PHE A 365 -25.55 -18.23 -6.47
C PHE A 365 -24.67 -19.19 -7.26
N LEU A 366 -24.11 -20.21 -6.61
CA LEU A 366 -23.27 -21.21 -7.27
C LEU A 366 -24.06 -21.98 -8.34
N ARG A 367 -25.34 -22.29 -8.10
CA ARG A 367 -26.20 -22.98 -9.07
C ARG A 367 -26.61 -22.12 -10.27
N THR A 368 -26.63 -20.80 -10.14
CA THR A 368 -27.07 -19.89 -11.21
C THR A 368 -25.87 -19.22 -11.88
N ALA A 369 -25.29 -18.20 -11.23
CA ALA A 369 -24.14 -17.45 -11.73
C ALA A 369 -22.88 -18.33 -11.79
N GLY A 370 -22.62 -19.15 -10.77
CA GLY A 370 -21.46 -20.05 -10.75
C GLY A 370 -21.47 -21.05 -11.91
N ALA A 371 -22.60 -21.74 -12.12
CA ALA A 371 -22.77 -22.66 -13.25
C ALA A 371 -22.64 -21.95 -14.60
N ARG A 372 -23.13 -20.71 -14.72
CA ARG A 372 -22.98 -19.93 -15.95
C ARG A 372 -21.54 -19.53 -16.21
N LEU A 373 -20.81 -19.12 -15.17
CA LEU A 373 -19.39 -18.82 -15.25
C LEU A 373 -18.61 -20.07 -15.66
N GLN A 374 -18.91 -21.25 -15.11
CA GLN A 374 -18.30 -22.50 -15.57
C GLN A 374 -18.54 -22.77 -17.06
N GLN A 375 -19.77 -22.62 -17.55
CA GLN A 375 -20.08 -22.75 -18.98
C GLN A 375 -19.29 -21.76 -19.85
N LEU A 376 -19.15 -20.52 -19.39
CA LEU A 376 -18.35 -19.50 -20.07
C LEU A 376 -16.86 -19.91 -20.11
N GLY A 377 -16.37 -20.57 -19.06
CA GLY A 377 -15.05 -21.18 -19.01
C GLY A 377 -14.87 -22.29 -20.05
N ASP A 378 -15.87 -23.15 -20.21
CA ASP A 378 -15.87 -24.21 -21.23
C ASP A 378 -15.82 -23.65 -22.67
N TYR A 379 -16.27 -22.41 -22.88
CA TYR A 379 -16.14 -21.69 -24.15
C TYR A 379 -14.76 -21.02 -24.37
N GLY A 380 -13.81 -21.24 -23.46
CA GLY A 380 -12.45 -20.73 -23.55
C GLY A 380 -12.24 -19.34 -22.94
N LEU A 381 -13.14 -18.91 -22.04
CA LEU A 381 -12.94 -17.69 -21.25
C LEU A 381 -12.18 -18.03 -19.96
N ASP A 382 -11.23 -17.19 -19.59
CA ASP A 382 -10.55 -17.30 -18.30
C ASP A 382 -11.40 -16.62 -17.23
N ILE A 383 -11.71 -17.35 -16.17
CA ILE A 383 -12.66 -16.92 -15.14
C ILE A 383 -12.09 -17.21 -13.77
N SER A 384 -12.08 -16.18 -12.93
CA SER A 384 -11.66 -16.29 -11.54
C SER A 384 -12.68 -15.66 -10.61
N MET A 385 -12.75 -16.20 -9.39
CA MET A 385 -13.61 -15.72 -8.33
C MET A 385 -12.89 -15.84 -6.99
N THR A 386 -13.05 -14.85 -6.12
CA THR A 386 -12.49 -14.91 -4.78
C THR A 386 -13.44 -15.55 -3.79
N MET A 387 -12.90 -16.01 -2.66
CA MET A 387 -13.70 -16.41 -1.52
C MET A 387 -14.48 -15.20 -0.98
N ALA A 388 -15.78 -15.37 -0.77
CA ALA A 388 -16.62 -14.31 -0.24
C ALA A 388 -16.33 -14.07 1.25
N ALA A 389 -16.20 -12.81 1.64
CA ALA A 389 -15.96 -12.39 3.03
C ALA A 389 -17.05 -11.42 3.50
N PRO A 390 -17.38 -11.37 4.80
CA PRO A 390 -18.39 -10.44 5.30
C PRO A 390 -18.02 -8.99 5.00
N ILE A 391 -18.96 -8.22 4.43
CA ILE A 391 -18.75 -6.78 4.19
C ILE A 391 -18.50 -6.05 5.52
N VAL A 392 -19.19 -6.49 6.57
CA VAL A 392 -18.98 -6.04 7.94
C VAL A 392 -18.73 -7.30 8.78
N PRO A 393 -17.58 -7.39 9.48
CA PRO A 393 -17.30 -8.54 10.32
C PRO A 393 -18.35 -8.63 11.43
N VAL A 394 -18.95 -9.81 11.60
CA VAL A 394 -19.92 -10.05 12.66
C VAL A 394 -19.17 -10.05 14.00
N PRO A 395 -19.53 -9.19 14.96
CA PRO A 395 -18.91 -9.22 16.28
C PRO A 395 -19.07 -10.61 16.93
N PRO A 396 -18.05 -11.16 17.62
CA PRO A 396 -18.12 -12.50 18.20
C PRO A 396 -19.32 -12.71 19.14
N ALA A 397 -19.71 -11.65 19.87
CA ALA A 397 -20.88 -11.66 20.75
C ALA A 397 -22.23 -11.83 20.02
N LEU A 398 -22.25 -11.57 18.71
CA LEU A 398 -23.43 -11.60 17.85
C LEU A 398 -23.47 -12.85 16.95
N ALA A 399 -22.37 -13.57 16.79
CA ALA A 399 -22.23 -14.66 15.81
C ALA A 399 -23.21 -15.84 15.98
N LYS A 400 -23.76 -16.06 17.19
CA LYS A 400 -24.70 -17.16 17.48
C LYS A 400 -26.15 -16.71 17.69
N ARG A 401 -26.44 -15.43 17.49
CA ARG A 401 -27.76 -14.86 17.74
C ARG A 401 -28.68 -15.05 16.55
N ALA A 402 -29.85 -15.67 16.76
CA ALA A 402 -30.83 -15.95 15.71
C ALA A 402 -31.62 -14.71 15.23
N ASP A 403 -31.61 -13.62 16.00
CA ASP A 403 -32.29 -12.36 15.67
C ASP A 403 -31.49 -11.42 14.76
N ILE A 404 -30.36 -11.90 14.25
CA ILE A 404 -29.45 -11.17 13.36
C ILE A 404 -29.54 -11.79 11.98
N ALA A 405 -29.80 -10.96 10.97
CA ALA A 405 -29.81 -11.40 9.58
C ALA A 405 -28.45 -12.00 9.20
N PRO A 406 -28.41 -13.04 8.35
CA PRO A 406 -27.16 -13.61 7.86
C PRO A 406 -26.23 -12.51 7.32
N PRO A 407 -24.91 -12.61 7.57
CA PRO A 407 -23.97 -11.62 7.09
C PRO A 407 -23.97 -11.60 5.56
N ILE A 408 -23.96 -10.41 4.98
CA ILE A 408 -23.78 -10.27 3.54
C ILE A 408 -22.30 -10.44 3.26
N LEU A 409 -21.98 -11.47 2.50
CA LEU A 409 -20.65 -11.77 2.01
C LEU A 409 -20.44 -11.13 0.64
N LYS A 410 -19.24 -10.60 0.43
CA LYS A 410 -18.78 -10.01 -0.82
C LYS A 410 -17.56 -10.78 -1.31
N GLY A 411 -17.58 -11.16 -2.58
CA GLY A 411 -16.40 -11.62 -3.30
C GLY A 411 -16.24 -10.85 -4.61
N THR A 412 -15.12 -11.04 -5.28
CA THR A 412 -14.87 -10.46 -6.60
C THR A 412 -14.89 -11.55 -7.65
N TRP A 413 -15.24 -11.16 -8.87
CA TRP A 413 -15.20 -12.03 -10.04
C TRP A 413 -14.48 -11.29 -11.16
N GLN A 414 -13.80 -12.06 -12.00
CA GLN A 414 -13.15 -11.58 -13.20
C GLN A 414 -13.39 -12.60 -14.32
N ILE A 415 -13.59 -12.08 -15.53
CA ILE A 415 -13.63 -12.84 -16.76
C ILE A 415 -12.71 -12.17 -17.78
N SER A 416 -11.99 -12.95 -18.56
CA SER A 416 -11.24 -12.45 -19.69
C SER A 416 -11.27 -13.43 -20.85
N GLY A 417 -11.02 -12.94 -22.06
CA GLY A 417 -10.96 -13.79 -23.23
C GLY A 417 -11.00 -13.01 -24.52
N HIS A 418 -11.27 -13.70 -25.63
CA HIS A 418 -11.30 -13.06 -26.94
C HIS A 418 -12.46 -12.06 -27.05
N LEU A 419 -12.22 -10.90 -27.67
CA LEU A 419 -13.19 -9.80 -27.77
C LEU A 419 -14.55 -10.21 -28.37
N ALA A 420 -14.57 -11.23 -29.24
CA ALA A 420 -15.79 -11.80 -29.81
C ALA A 420 -16.81 -12.28 -28.75
N PHE A 421 -16.37 -12.53 -27.52
CA PHE A 421 -17.23 -12.97 -26.42
C PHE A 421 -17.66 -11.84 -25.48
N LEU A 422 -17.38 -10.57 -25.79
CA LEU A 422 -17.76 -9.42 -24.94
C LEU A 422 -19.26 -9.39 -24.60
N ASP A 423 -20.11 -9.81 -25.54
CA ASP A 423 -21.57 -9.96 -25.37
C ASP A 423 -21.95 -10.88 -24.19
N SER A 424 -21.07 -11.81 -23.84
CA SER A 424 -21.25 -12.72 -22.71
C SER A 424 -21.32 -11.98 -21.38
N VAL A 425 -20.64 -10.83 -21.26
CA VAL A 425 -20.67 -9.98 -20.05
C VAL A 425 -22.07 -9.43 -19.83
N LYS A 426 -22.69 -8.85 -20.87
CA LYS A 426 -24.09 -8.40 -20.81
C LYS A 426 -25.02 -9.56 -20.48
N GLY A 427 -24.85 -10.70 -21.15
CA GLY A 427 -25.68 -11.89 -20.92
C GLY A 427 -25.51 -12.49 -19.52
N LEU A 428 -24.35 -12.33 -18.88
CA LEU A 428 -24.13 -12.67 -17.48
C LEU A 428 -24.89 -11.69 -16.58
N MET A 429 -24.68 -10.39 -16.79
CA MET A 429 -25.29 -9.34 -15.98
C MET A 429 -26.82 -9.31 -16.02
N GLN A 430 -27.44 -9.62 -17.16
CA GLN A 430 -28.91 -9.67 -17.30
C GLN A 430 -29.55 -10.83 -16.53
N ARG A 431 -28.80 -11.90 -16.24
CA ARG A 431 -29.31 -13.12 -15.60
C ARG A 431 -28.89 -13.24 -14.13
N SER A 432 -27.90 -12.46 -13.72
CA SER A 432 -27.33 -12.53 -12.37
C SER A 432 -27.61 -11.23 -11.62
N ALA A 433 -28.77 -11.18 -10.95
CA ALA A 433 -29.19 -10.03 -10.14
C ALA A 433 -28.34 -9.79 -8.88
N ASN A 434 -27.35 -10.64 -8.61
CA ASN A 434 -26.47 -10.55 -7.46
C ASN A 434 -24.99 -10.29 -7.83
N LEU A 435 -24.73 -9.98 -9.11
CA LEU A 435 -23.45 -9.53 -9.62
C LEU A 435 -23.49 -8.01 -9.88
N SER A 436 -22.34 -7.36 -9.70
CA SER A 436 -22.07 -6.00 -10.12
C SER A 436 -20.92 -6.02 -11.13
N LEU A 437 -20.87 -5.01 -12.01
CA LEU A 437 -19.80 -4.84 -12.98
C LEU A 437 -19.11 -3.50 -12.68
N ALA A 438 -17.82 -3.55 -12.36
CA ALA A 438 -17.04 -2.37 -11.98
C ALA A 438 -16.26 -1.79 -13.17
N GLN A 439 -15.70 -2.68 -13.98
CA GLN A 439 -14.84 -2.30 -15.09
C GLN A 439 -14.98 -3.31 -16.24
N VAL A 440 -14.91 -2.78 -17.45
CA VAL A 440 -14.68 -3.54 -18.68
C VAL A 440 -13.47 -2.92 -19.38
N GLU A 441 -12.51 -3.75 -19.76
CA GLU A 441 -11.35 -3.34 -20.52
C GLU A 441 -11.30 -4.15 -21.82
N VAL A 442 -10.94 -3.48 -22.91
CA VAL A 442 -10.75 -4.08 -24.23
C VAL A 442 -9.38 -3.67 -24.72
N GLN A 443 -8.56 -4.66 -25.11
CA GLN A 443 -7.27 -4.45 -25.73
C GLN A 443 -7.32 -4.92 -27.18
N LEU A 444 -6.98 -4.02 -28.10
CA LEU A 444 -7.04 -4.21 -29.55
C LEU A 444 -5.61 -4.30 -30.11
N ASN A 445 -4.86 -5.29 -29.64
CA ASN A 445 -3.54 -5.58 -30.18
C ASN A 445 -3.65 -6.29 -31.56
N ASP A 446 -2.56 -6.30 -32.33
CA ASP A 446 -2.54 -6.83 -33.70
C ASP A 446 -2.64 -8.36 -33.78
N GLU A 447 -2.38 -9.07 -32.67
CA GLU A 447 -2.30 -10.52 -32.67
C GLU A 447 -3.60 -11.18 -32.22
N LYS A 448 -4.21 -10.69 -31.13
CA LYS A 448 -5.43 -11.24 -30.50
C LYS A 448 -6.18 -10.15 -29.70
N PRO A 449 -7.31 -9.62 -30.21
CA PRO A 449 -8.12 -8.69 -29.44
C PRO A 449 -8.75 -9.40 -28.24
N VAL A 450 -8.49 -8.89 -27.05
CA VAL A 450 -8.96 -9.47 -25.79
C VAL A 450 -9.82 -8.46 -25.02
N PHE A 451 -10.74 -8.98 -24.22
CA PHE A 451 -11.44 -8.20 -23.22
C PHE A 451 -11.19 -8.78 -21.84
N SER A 452 -11.32 -7.94 -20.82
CA SER A 452 -11.48 -8.35 -19.44
C SER A 452 -12.64 -7.58 -18.81
N ALA A 453 -13.35 -8.22 -17.91
CA ALA A 453 -14.41 -7.60 -17.14
C ALA A 453 -14.32 -8.08 -15.70
N GLN A 454 -14.56 -7.18 -14.76
CA GLN A 454 -14.46 -7.48 -13.33
C GLN A 454 -15.52 -6.75 -12.52
N GLY A 455 -15.89 -7.35 -11.39
CA GLY A 455 -16.81 -6.74 -10.45
C GLY A 455 -16.92 -7.53 -9.16
N ALA A 456 -18.00 -7.28 -8.42
CA ALA A 456 -18.27 -7.95 -7.15
C ALA A 456 -19.54 -8.79 -7.23
N PHE A 457 -19.57 -9.86 -6.45
CA PHE A 457 -20.77 -10.65 -6.21
C PHE A 457 -21.14 -10.61 -4.73
N TYR A 458 -22.44 -10.66 -4.45
CA TYR A 458 -22.97 -10.56 -3.10
C TYR A 458 -23.87 -11.74 -2.79
N VAL A 459 -23.63 -12.37 -1.65
CA VAL A 459 -24.35 -13.55 -1.16
C VAL A 459 -24.57 -13.47 0.34
N HIS A 460 -25.39 -14.34 0.89
CA HIS A 460 -25.59 -14.49 2.33
C HIS A 460 -25.45 -15.94 2.80
#